data_AF-A0A7I8WFM1-F1
#
_entry.id   AF-A0A7I8WFM1-F1
#
_cell.length_a   1.000
_cell.length_b   1.000
_cell.length_c   1.000
_cell.angle_alpha   90.00
_cell.angle_beta   90.00
_cell.angle_gamma   90.00
#
_symmetry.space_group_name_H-M   'P 1'
#
loop_
_entity.id
_entity.type
_entity.pdbx_description
1 polymer ?
#
loop_
_entity_poly.entity_id
_entity_poly.type
_entity_poly.pdbx_seq_one_letter_code
_entity_poly.pdbx_strand_id
1 'polypeptide(L)'
;MYSTIQIIILLIFLSFICSTFQNDMKICQHFPNVYYKTSLIGEPSDNLKCLRIAKAIRKPASKSPFSSRIAPILMQNILTNILNCSSNTKFKNLAANCLTEREKILTELENGETWAYKFEDSHGIDLSGTAVGRKQSYGEYDQCKSISANVKINGVDEKWEGSYARISFMGLRPDIFIPDSFIIAFCVAPNCREFMENVKDFRILNENCSVIVGEGDLKVEKKLVPLKSDKSSIGGIVFFSIFGFFMAVGSILDYYISFYNKGNRNWAKGNVARFFLPFSLYTNIPKLLKGRHSPGSFTAIHGVRAITVSWIVLTHVYLIYPQIGTDINRFGDMMRTFTFQAVVNGQMGVDTFLVLSGFLSVHAFIRDMKKTNNNLPIKKIINHFVHRFWRILPMYAAVICFYSTFYERIRQGPRNMVMKDIHFCKKYWWRNILFINNLFPFNDICMGHTWYLGVDMQLYVVAAFGLFLYVIIII
;
A
#
# COMPACT_ATOMS: atom_id res chain seq x y z
N MET A 1 -26.21 43.84 14.05
CA MET A 1 -26.62 42.67 13.23
C MET A 1 -25.50 42.17 12.31
N TYR A 2 -24.80 43.03 11.56
CA TYR A 2 -23.68 42.65 10.67
C TYR A 2 -22.49 41.96 11.38
N SER A 3 -22.07 42.44 12.55
CA SER A 3 -20.97 41.85 13.32
C SER A 3 -21.33 40.45 13.87
N THR A 4 -22.58 40.24 14.30
CA THR A 4 -23.05 38.97 14.86
C THR A 4 -23.10 37.87 13.81
N ILE A 5 -23.54 38.19 12.58
CA ILE A 5 -23.57 37.24 11.46
C ILE A 5 -22.16 36.90 10.99
N GLN A 6 -21.25 37.89 10.91
CA GLN A 6 -19.83 37.62 10.60
C GLN A 6 -19.17 36.74 11.66
N ILE A 7 -19.45 36.95 12.95
CA ILE A 7 -18.93 36.12 14.04
C ILE A 7 -19.51 34.70 13.97
N ILE A 8 -20.82 34.55 13.72
CA ILE A 8 -21.45 33.22 13.58
C ILE A 8 -20.89 32.49 12.36
N ILE A 9 -20.68 33.16 11.23
CA ILE A 9 -20.05 32.59 10.04
C ILE A 9 -18.60 32.23 10.32
N LEU A 10 -17.84 33.08 11.00
CA LEU A 10 -16.46 32.79 11.40
C LEU A 10 -16.40 31.60 12.36
N LEU A 11 -17.37 31.44 13.27
CA LEU A 11 -17.48 30.31 14.19
C LEU A 11 -17.93 29.02 13.49
N ILE A 12 -18.80 29.09 12.47
CA ILE A 12 -19.14 27.95 11.60
C ILE A 12 -17.93 27.56 10.75
N PHE A 13 -17.19 28.54 10.25
CA PHE A 13 -15.96 28.35 9.49
C PHE A 13 -14.85 27.73 10.36
N LEU A 14 -14.66 28.26 11.57
CA LEU A 14 -13.73 27.73 12.56
C LEU A 14 -14.15 26.36 13.09
N SER A 15 -15.44 26.06 13.24
CA SER A 15 -15.91 24.72 13.66
C SER A 15 -15.82 23.69 12.54
N PHE A 16 -16.02 24.07 11.28
CA PHE A 16 -15.80 23.19 10.13
C PHE A 16 -14.31 22.93 9.90
N ILE A 17 -13.47 23.98 9.96
CA ILE A 17 -12.01 23.85 9.93
C ILE A 17 -11.54 23.03 11.13
N CYS A 18 -12.03 23.30 12.35
CA CYS A 18 -11.68 22.56 13.55
C CYS A 18 -12.15 21.10 13.45
N SER A 19 -13.33 20.79 12.92
CA SER A 19 -13.79 19.41 12.64
C SER A 19 -12.87 18.69 11.65
N THR A 20 -12.46 19.37 10.58
CA THR A 20 -11.57 18.82 9.55
C THR A 20 -10.16 18.61 10.11
N PHE A 21 -9.62 19.60 10.83
CA PHE A 21 -8.34 19.54 11.53
C PHE A 21 -8.36 18.63 12.75
N GLN A 22 -9.50 18.37 13.40
CA GLN A 22 -9.62 17.47 14.54
C GLN A 22 -9.73 16.03 14.06
N ASN A 23 -10.24 15.80 12.84
CA ASN A 23 -10.08 14.54 12.12
C ASN A 23 -8.64 14.37 11.60
N ASP A 24 -7.98 15.42 11.08
CA ASP A 24 -6.55 15.38 10.77
C ASP A 24 -5.69 15.20 12.03
N MET A 25 -6.08 15.75 13.18
CA MET A 25 -5.44 15.48 14.48
C MET A 25 -5.77 14.09 14.99
N LYS A 26 -6.89 13.46 14.63
CA LYS A 26 -7.17 12.04 14.92
C LYS A 26 -6.38 11.10 14.01
N ILE A 27 -6.19 11.49 12.73
CA ILE A 27 -5.30 10.83 11.75
C ILE A 27 -3.84 11.00 12.19
N CYS A 28 -3.45 12.17 12.68
CA CYS A 28 -2.16 12.46 13.29
C CYS A 28 -2.06 11.90 14.72
N GLN A 29 -3.14 11.63 15.46
CA GLN A 29 -3.09 10.87 16.72
C GLN A 29 -2.85 9.38 16.46
N HIS A 30 -3.13 8.90 15.24
CA HIS A 30 -2.59 7.64 14.69
C HIS A 30 -1.17 7.81 14.11
N PHE A 31 -0.50 8.96 14.29
CA PHE A 31 0.94 9.13 14.10
C PHE A 31 1.48 9.75 15.40
N PRO A 32 1.74 8.96 16.46
CA PRO A 32 1.90 9.48 17.79
C PRO A 32 2.91 10.62 17.84
N ASN A 33 2.46 11.73 18.43
CA ASN A 33 3.24 12.90 18.79
C ASN A 33 4.62 12.50 19.33
N VAL A 34 5.66 12.92 18.61
CA VAL A 34 7.05 12.90 19.03
C VAL A 34 7.21 13.95 20.13
N TYR A 35 6.81 13.61 21.37
CA TYR A 35 7.24 14.32 22.56
C TYR A 35 7.92 13.32 23.49
N TYR A 36 9.24 13.33 23.43
CA TYR A 36 10.11 12.61 24.35
C TYR A 36 9.84 13.09 25.78
N LYS A 37 9.31 12.20 26.62
CA LYS A 37 9.57 12.27 28.06
C LYS A 37 10.79 11.38 28.31
N THR A 38 11.95 12.03 28.39
CA THR A 38 13.19 11.43 28.87
C THR A 38 13.01 10.96 30.30
N SER A 39 12.77 9.66 30.48
CA SER A 39 13.00 8.99 31.77
C SER A 39 13.01 7.48 31.57
N LEU A 40 14.10 6.87 32.04
CA LEU A 40 14.32 5.45 32.27
C LEU A 40 14.82 4.65 31.05
N ILE A 41 16.15 4.54 31.03
CA ILE A 41 16.91 3.39 30.54
C ILE A 41 16.20 2.11 30.98
N GLY A 42 15.48 1.47 30.05
CA GLY A 42 14.80 0.20 30.24
C GLY A 42 15.65 -0.96 29.74
N GLU A 43 15.81 -1.96 30.59
CA GLU A 43 16.75 -3.08 30.55
C GLU A 43 16.72 -4.02 29.32
N PRO A 44 17.74 -4.89 29.15
CA PRO A 44 17.92 -5.80 28.00
C PRO A 44 16.97 -7.03 27.96
N SER A 45 15.80 -6.96 28.61
CA SER A 45 14.97 -8.15 28.90
C SER A 45 14.24 -8.72 27.67
N ASP A 46 13.89 -7.90 26.67
CA ASP A 46 13.19 -8.37 25.46
C ASP A 46 14.11 -9.05 24.46
N ASN A 47 15.39 -8.65 24.39
CA ASN A 47 16.41 -9.38 23.64
C ASN A 47 16.61 -10.78 24.22
N LEU A 48 16.36 -10.99 25.52
CA LEU A 48 16.48 -12.29 26.19
C LEU A 48 15.41 -13.30 25.73
N LYS A 49 14.20 -12.85 25.35
CA LYS A 49 13.14 -13.72 24.79
C LYS A 49 13.49 -14.19 23.37
N CYS A 50 13.97 -13.28 22.52
CA CYS A 50 14.51 -13.64 21.20
C CYS A 50 15.77 -14.51 21.34
N LEU A 51 16.63 -14.25 22.34
CA LEU A 51 17.80 -15.09 22.64
C LEU A 51 17.42 -16.48 23.14
N ARG A 52 16.31 -16.63 23.88
CA ARG A 52 15.80 -17.94 24.33
C ARG A 52 15.28 -18.76 23.15
N ILE A 53 14.57 -18.12 22.22
CA ILE A 53 14.17 -18.74 20.94
C ILE A 53 15.42 -19.12 20.13
N ALA A 54 16.40 -18.22 20.00
CA ALA A 54 17.67 -18.49 19.31
C ALA A 54 18.52 -19.59 20.00
N LYS A 55 18.51 -19.68 21.34
CA LYS A 55 19.18 -20.74 22.10
C LYS A 55 18.47 -22.10 21.95
N ALA A 56 17.13 -22.12 21.87
CA ALA A 56 16.36 -23.33 21.63
C ALA A 56 16.63 -23.92 20.22
N ILE A 57 17.00 -23.07 19.26
CA ILE A 57 17.33 -23.45 17.87
C ILE A 57 18.75 -24.04 17.74
N ARG A 58 19.62 -23.88 18.75
CA ARG A 58 21.05 -24.23 18.69
C ARG A 58 21.40 -25.66 19.16
N LYS A 59 20.45 -26.59 19.19
CA LYS A 59 20.76 -28.02 19.45
C LYS A 59 21.13 -28.73 18.12
N PRO A 60 22.21 -29.52 18.07
CA PRO A 60 22.70 -30.08 16.83
C PRO A 60 21.86 -31.28 16.41
N ALA A 61 21.35 -31.29 15.18
CA ALA A 61 20.82 -32.51 14.57
C ALA A 61 21.16 -32.61 13.07
N SER A 62 21.81 -33.72 12.75
CA SER A 62 22.04 -34.35 11.44
C SER A 62 23.07 -33.72 10.47
N LYS A 63 23.68 -34.61 9.67
CA LYS A 63 24.82 -34.40 8.77
C LYS A 63 24.48 -33.69 7.44
N SER A 64 23.26 -33.16 7.27
CA SER A 64 22.88 -32.44 6.04
C SER A 64 23.11 -30.92 6.19
N PRO A 65 23.59 -30.21 5.15
CA PRO A 65 23.73 -28.75 5.19
C PRO A 65 22.38 -28.01 5.27
N PHE A 66 21.25 -28.71 5.13
CA PHE A 66 19.89 -28.15 5.17
C PHE A 66 19.23 -28.27 6.55
N SER A 67 19.56 -29.30 7.35
CA SER A 67 18.99 -29.50 8.69
C SER A 67 19.41 -28.46 9.73
N SER A 68 20.40 -27.62 9.43
CA SER A 68 20.85 -26.50 10.28
C SER A 68 20.10 -25.18 10.02
N ARG A 69 19.13 -25.13 9.11
CA ARG A 69 18.38 -23.90 8.78
C ARG A 69 17.30 -23.58 9.82
N ILE A 70 17.13 -22.29 10.16
CA ILE A 70 16.23 -21.82 11.24
C ILE A 70 14.76 -22.15 10.97
N ALA A 71 14.26 -21.88 9.76
CA ALA A 71 12.87 -22.12 9.40
C ALA A 71 12.47 -23.60 9.56
N PRO A 72 13.15 -24.58 8.93
CA PRO A 72 12.79 -25.98 9.14
C PRO A 72 12.88 -26.37 10.62
N ILE A 73 13.91 -25.99 11.38
CA ILE A 73 13.98 -26.32 12.83
C ILE A 73 12.78 -25.74 13.59
N LEU A 74 12.42 -24.48 13.31
CA LEU A 74 11.27 -23.82 13.94
C LEU A 74 9.96 -24.56 13.63
N MET A 75 9.74 -24.94 12.36
CA MET A 75 8.57 -25.72 11.97
C MET A 75 8.53 -27.07 12.69
N GLN A 76 9.68 -27.74 12.85
CA GLN A 76 9.76 -29.03 13.54
C GLN A 76 9.33 -28.88 15.01
N ASN A 77 9.86 -27.85 15.67
CA ASN A 77 9.58 -27.57 17.07
C ASN A 77 8.10 -27.20 17.27
N ILE A 78 7.51 -26.40 16.37
CA ILE A 78 6.09 -26.04 16.42
C ILE A 78 5.23 -27.31 16.32
N LEU A 79 5.46 -28.15 15.31
CA LEU A 79 4.70 -29.38 15.10
C LEU A 79 4.83 -30.36 16.27
N THR A 80 6.06 -30.57 16.77
CA THR A 80 6.36 -31.46 17.90
C THR A 80 5.70 -30.97 19.19
N ASN A 81 5.74 -29.66 19.45
CA ASN A 81 5.05 -29.08 20.60
C ASN A 81 3.54 -29.26 20.49
N ILE A 82 2.95 -29.19 19.30
CA ILE A 82 1.51 -29.37 19.11
C ILE A 82 1.09 -30.82 19.32
N LEU A 83 1.87 -31.79 18.84
CA LEU A 83 1.64 -33.21 19.13
C LEU A 83 1.60 -33.48 20.64
N ASN A 84 2.56 -32.91 21.36
CA ASN A 84 2.73 -33.17 22.79
C ASN A 84 1.75 -32.37 23.66
N CYS A 85 1.44 -31.12 23.30
CA CYS A 85 0.74 -30.19 24.19
C CYS A 85 -0.71 -29.87 23.78
N SER A 86 -1.13 -30.13 22.53
CA SER A 86 -2.52 -29.84 22.12
C SER A 86 -3.49 -30.83 22.78
N SER A 87 -4.63 -30.38 23.28
CA SER A 87 -5.72 -31.27 23.71
C SER A 87 -6.65 -31.69 22.56
N ASN A 88 -6.51 -31.07 21.40
CA ASN A 88 -7.39 -31.27 20.25
C ASN A 88 -6.81 -32.35 19.32
N THR A 89 -7.50 -33.48 19.25
CA THR A 89 -7.11 -34.64 18.41
C THR A 89 -6.99 -34.30 16.93
N LYS A 90 -7.81 -33.39 16.41
CA LYS A 90 -7.73 -32.94 15.00
C LYS A 90 -6.38 -32.27 14.73
N PHE A 91 -5.93 -31.39 15.63
CA PHE A 91 -4.65 -30.70 15.48
C PHE A 91 -3.46 -31.63 15.65
N LYS A 92 -3.54 -32.61 16.56
CA LYS A 92 -2.52 -33.66 16.69
C LYS A 92 -2.37 -34.45 15.40
N ASN A 93 -3.48 -34.90 14.81
CA ASN A 93 -3.45 -35.68 13.57
C ASN A 93 -2.88 -34.85 12.41
N LEU A 94 -3.29 -33.58 12.28
CA LEU A 94 -2.73 -32.68 11.27
C LEU A 94 -1.22 -32.43 11.46
N ALA A 95 -0.77 -32.24 12.71
CA ALA A 95 0.65 -32.07 13.01
C ALA A 95 1.46 -33.34 12.73
N ALA A 96 0.91 -34.52 13.04
CA ALA A 96 1.53 -35.83 12.77
C ALA A 96 1.72 -36.04 11.26
N ASN A 97 0.65 -35.84 10.48
CA ASN A 97 0.70 -35.99 9.02
C ASN A 97 1.72 -35.03 8.38
N CYS A 98 1.77 -33.79 8.85
CA CYS A 98 2.77 -32.82 8.38
C CYS A 98 4.21 -33.25 8.72
N LEU A 99 4.45 -33.82 9.90
CA LEU A 99 5.77 -34.35 10.27
C LEU A 99 6.17 -35.54 9.39
N THR A 100 5.24 -36.44 9.08
CA THR A 100 5.49 -37.55 8.15
C THR A 100 5.83 -37.07 6.74
N GLU A 101 5.10 -36.07 6.22
CA GLU A 101 5.44 -35.48 4.90
C GLU A 101 6.84 -34.89 4.90
N ARG A 102 7.21 -34.22 5.99
CA ARG A 102 8.54 -33.63 6.12
C ARG A 102 9.64 -34.68 6.16
N GLU A 103 9.46 -35.75 6.92
CA GLU A 103 10.43 -36.86 6.95
C GLU A 103 10.60 -37.48 5.56
N LYS A 104 9.51 -37.58 4.79
CA LYS A 104 9.56 -38.01 3.40
C LYS A 104 10.37 -37.03 2.53
N ILE A 105 10.18 -35.71 2.66
CA ILE A 105 10.99 -34.71 1.93
C ILE A 105 12.48 -34.89 2.26
N LEU A 106 12.82 -35.06 3.54
CA LEU A 106 14.22 -35.26 3.96
C LEU A 106 14.81 -36.56 3.41
N THR A 107 14.04 -37.64 3.40
CA THR A 107 14.47 -38.94 2.84
C THR A 107 14.74 -38.82 1.34
N GLU A 108 13.85 -38.13 0.60
CA GLU A 108 13.99 -37.96 -0.84
C GLU A 108 15.11 -36.96 -1.19
N LEU A 109 15.39 -36.00 -0.30
CA LEU A 109 16.58 -35.16 -0.41
C LEU A 109 17.87 -35.99 -0.29
N GLU A 110 17.94 -36.93 0.65
CA GLU A 110 19.06 -37.87 0.78
C GLU A 110 19.20 -38.77 -0.45
N ASN A 111 18.07 -39.13 -1.08
CA ASN A 111 18.04 -39.86 -2.34
C ASN A 111 18.45 -39.02 -3.57
N GLY A 112 18.66 -37.70 -3.41
CA GLY A 112 19.09 -36.80 -4.48
C GLY A 112 17.96 -36.25 -5.35
N GLU A 113 16.70 -36.34 -4.90
CA GLU A 113 15.56 -35.84 -5.65
C GLU A 113 15.53 -34.31 -5.72
N THR A 114 15.45 -33.78 -6.95
CA THR A 114 15.54 -32.32 -7.19
C THR A 114 14.34 -31.54 -6.63
N TRP A 115 13.17 -32.17 -6.56
CA TRP A 115 11.97 -31.52 -6.02
C TRP A 115 12.05 -31.36 -4.50
N ALA A 116 12.65 -32.33 -3.80
CA ALA A 116 12.87 -32.29 -2.36
C ALA A 116 13.89 -31.20 -2.01
N TYR A 117 14.96 -31.08 -2.80
CA TYR A 117 15.90 -29.96 -2.71
C TYR A 117 15.20 -28.60 -2.84
N LYS A 118 14.31 -28.46 -3.83
CA LYS A 118 13.58 -27.20 -4.03
C LYS A 118 12.68 -26.84 -2.84
N PHE A 119 12.07 -27.81 -2.17
CA PHE A 119 11.29 -27.55 -0.94
C PHE A 119 12.19 -26.95 0.14
N GLU A 120 13.31 -27.61 0.43
CA GLU A 120 14.23 -27.19 1.49
C GLU A 120 14.93 -25.86 1.19
N ASP A 121 15.22 -25.63 -0.09
CA ASP A 121 15.86 -24.40 -0.53
C ASP A 121 14.92 -23.18 -0.47
N SER A 122 13.61 -23.42 -0.65
CA SER A 122 12.60 -22.36 -0.67
C SER A 122 12.23 -21.80 0.70
N HIS A 123 12.62 -22.46 1.80
CA HIS A 123 12.38 -21.92 3.14
C HIS A 123 13.13 -20.60 3.36
N GLY A 124 12.60 -19.76 4.27
CA GLY A 124 13.35 -18.60 4.76
C GLY A 124 14.66 -19.03 5.43
N ILE A 125 15.80 -18.75 4.80
CA ILE A 125 17.12 -19.05 5.36
C ILE A 125 17.50 -17.99 6.41
N ASP A 126 18.29 -18.44 7.39
CA ASP A 126 19.07 -17.69 8.38
C ASP A 126 18.96 -16.16 8.35
N LEU A 127 18.54 -15.58 9.47
CA LEU A 127 18.49 -14.14 9.67
C LEU A 127 19.85 -13.65 10.15
N SER A 128 20.87 -13.80 9.31
CA SER A 128 22.13 -13.11 9.49
C SER A 128 21.84 -11.62 9.67
N GLY A 129 22.33 -11.04 10.77
CA GLY A 129 21.97 -9.68 11.19
C GLY A 129 20.74 -9.57 12.10
N THR A 130 20.25 -10.63 12.75
CA THR A 130 19.16 -10.53 13.75
C THR A 130 19.53 -9.59 14.92
N ALA A 131 20.77 -9.68 15.42
CA ALA A 131 21.28 -8.76 16.45
C ALA A 131 21.33 -7.30 15.98
N VAL A 132 21.44 -7.14 14.65
CA VAL A 132 21.48 -5.90 13.90
C VAL A 132 20.11 -5.73 13.24
N GLY A 133 19.02 -6.11 13.93
CA GLY A 133 17.68 -5.71 13.55
C GLY A 133 17.01 -6.38 12.36
N ARG A 134 17.63 -7.37 11.70
CA ARG A 134 16.99 -8.09 10.58
C ARG A 134 15.90 -9.03 11.09
N LYS A 135 14.64 -8.74 10.73
CA LYS A 135 13.45 -9.46 11.24
C LYS A 135 12.63 -10.20 10.19
N GLN A 136 13.02 -10.16 8.91
CA GLN A 136 12.24 -10.74 7.83
C GLN A 136 13.08 -11.72 7.01
N SER A 137 12.60 -12.95 6.87
CA SER A 137 13.14 -13.98 5.98
C SER A 137 12.01 -14.60 5.16
N TYR A 138 11.93 -14.19 3.90
CA TYR A 138 10.84 -14.57 2.99
C TYR A 138 11.14 -15.84 2.17
N GLY A 139 12.38 -16.35 2.15
CA GLY A 139 12.75 -17.50 1.31
C GLY A 139 12.51 -17.26 -0.19
N GLU A 140 12.63 -18.33 -0.98
CA GLU A 140 12.38 -18.28 -2.42
C GLU A 140 10.90 -18.58 -2.74
N TYR A 141 10.11 -17.51 -2.82
CA TYR A 141 8.66 -17.57 -3.01
C TYR A 141 8.24 -18.22 -4.34
N ASP A 142 8.85 -17.80 -5.46
CA ASP A 142 8.49 -18.30 -6.79
C ASP A 142 8.93 -19.75 -6.97
N GLN A 143 10.10 -20.10 -6.42
CA GLN A 143 10.58 -21.47 -6.39
C GLN A 143 9.59 -22.38 -5.66
N CYS A 144 9.17 -22.01 -4.44
CA CYS A 144 8.21 -22.79 -3.67
C CYS A 144 6.92 -23.08 -4.46
N LYS A 145 6.34 -22.04 -5.08
CA LYS A 145 5.08 -22.17 -5.83
C LYS A 145 5.23 -22.93 -7.14
N SER A 146 6.44 -23.02 -7.69
CA SER A 146 6.73 -23.78 -8.91
C SER A 146 6.84 -25.30 -8.67
N ILE A 147 6.97 -25.74 -7.42
CA ILE A 147 7.19 -27.16 -7.10
C ILE A 147 5.95 -27.99 -7.42
N SER A 148 6.16 -29.03 -8.21
CA SER A 148 5.20 -30.10 -8.49
C SER A 148 5.98 -31.40 -8.53
N ALA A 149 5.65 -32.34 -7.65
CA ALA A 149 6.30 -33.65 -7.55
C ALA A 149 5.25 -34.77 -7.56
N ASN A 150 5.59 -35.91 -8.14
CA ASN A 150 4.81 -37.14 -8.01
C ASN A 150 5.52 -38.01 -6.97
N VAL A 151 4.91 -38.17 -5.81
CA VAL A 151 5.49 -38.85 -4.64
C VAL A 151 4.75 -40.15 -4.41
N LYS A 152 5.50 -41.24 -4.28
CA LYS A 152 4.93 -42.55 -3.94
C LYS A 152 4.71 -42.66 -2.45
N ILE A 153 3.45 -42.79 -2.04
CA ILE A 153 3.03 -43.04 -0.65
C ILE A 153 2.31 -44.38 -0.63
N ASN A 154 2.84 -45.36 0.10
CA ASN A 154 2.25 -46.70 0.23
C ASN A 154 1.92 -47.36 -1.13
N GLY A 155 2.71 -47.09 -2.17
CA GLY A 155 2.52 -47.63 -3.53
C GLY A 155 1.54 -46.84 -4.41
N VAL A 156 0.91 -45.78 -3.89
CA VAL A 156 0.05 -44.87 -4.65
C VAL A 156 0.85 -43.63 -5.05
N ASP A 157 0.76 -43.25 -6.32
CA ASP A 157 1.34 -41.99 -6.82
C ASP A 157 0.44 -40.82 -6.40
N GLU A 158 0.94 -39.97 -5.50
CA GLU A 158 0.30 -38.73 -5.09
C GLU A 158 1.01 -37.52 -5.68
N LYS A 159 0.25 -36.52 -6.15
CA LYS A 159 0.82 -35.28 -6.65
C LYS A 159 0.95 -34.26 -5.52
N TRP A 160 2.18 -33.90 -5.19
CA TRP A 160 2.50 -32.86 -4.22
C TRP A 160 2.78 -31.53 -4.91
N GLU A 161 2.17 -30.46 -4.40
CA GLU A 161 2.40 -29.10 -4.86
C GLU A 161 2.89 -28.23 -3.70
N GLY A 162 3.95 -27.46 -3.95
CA GLY A 162 4.50 -26.54 -2.95
C GLY A 162 3.53 -25.42 -2.63
N SER A 163 3.32 -25.18 -1.34
CA SER A 163 2.50 -24.07 -0.82
C SER A 163 3.35 -23.14 0.03
N TYR A 164 3.28 -21.84 -0.26
CA TYR A 164 4.07 -20.84 0.43
C TYR A 164 3.31 -20.38 1.68
N ALA A 165 3.86 -20.59 2.86
CA ALA A 165 3.28 -20.15 4.12
C ALA A 165 4.19 -19.14 4.81
N ARG A 166 3.63 -18.07 5.36
CA ARG A 166 4.38 -17.11 6.20
C ARG A 166 3.76 -17.01 7.58
N ILE A 167 4.62 -16.91 8.58
CA ILE A 167 4.26 -16.64 9.96
C ILE A 167 4.89 -15.30 10.34
N SER A 168 4.05 -14.40 10.83
CA SER A 168 4.41 -13.16 11.50
C SER A 168 4.39 -13.40 13.01
N PHE A 169 5.38 -12.91 13.74
CA PHE A 169 5.37 -12.93 15.20
C PHE A 169 5.39 -11.47 15.65
N MET A 170 4.34 -11.03 16.34
CA MET A 170 4.27 -9.65 16.82
C MET A 170 5.25 -9.43 17.99
N GLY A 171 6.30 -8.64 17.76
CA GLY A 171 7.17 -8.15 18.81
C GLY A 171 6.52 -6.98 19.55
N LEU A 172 6.52 -7.04 20.89
CA LEU A 172 6.06 -5.94 21.73
C LEU A 172 7.21 -4.92 21.88
N ARG A 173 7.24 -3.90 21.02
CA ARG A 173 8.07 -2.69 21.21
C ARG A 173 7.14 -1.47 21.28
N PRO A 174 6.93 -0.86 22.45
CA PRO A 174 5.98 0.24 22.64
C PRO A 174 6.46 1.60 22.08
N ASP A 175 7.71 1.68 21.61
CA ASP A 175 8.42 2.90 21.22
C ASP A 175 8.40 3.21 19.71
N ILE A 176 7.93 2.29 18.86
CA ILE A 176 7.90 2.46 17.39
C ILE A 176 6.50 2.09 16.87
N PHE A 177 5.87 3.00 16.12
CA PHE A 177 4.49 2.84 15.60
C PHE A 177 4.34 1.77 14.49
N ILE A 178 5.41 1.08 14.13
CA ILE A 178 5.38 -0.02 13.17
C ILE A 178 5.27 -1.32 13.97
N PRO A 179 4.21 -2.14 13.79
CA PRO A 179 4.12 -3.43 14.45
C PRO A 179 5.36 -4.25 14.09
N ASP A 180 6.18 -4.48 15.11
CA ASP A 180 7.54 -4.99 15.02
C ASP A 180 7.48 -6.50 14.80
N SER A 181 6.99 -6.91 13.63
CA SER A 181 6.71 -8.30 13.31
C SER A 181 7.92 -9.01 12.73
N PHE A 182 8.30 -10.11 13.36
CA PHE A 182 9.29 -11.04 12.82
C PHE A 182 8.60 -11.95 11.82
N ILE A 183 9.08 -12.01 10.58
CA ILE A 183 8.44 -12.76 9.50
C ILE A 183 9.37 -13.89 9.07
N ILE A 184 8.89 -15.13 9.15
CA ILE A 184 9.53 -16.29 8.54
C ILE A 184 8.58 -16.94 7.54
N ALA A 185 9.12 -17.27 6.39
CA ALA A 185 8.44 -18.03 5.35
C ALA A 185 8.86 -19.50 5.31
N PHE A 186 7.92 -20.35 4.92
CA PHE A 186 8.06 -21.78 4.81
C PHE A 186 7.47 -22.25 3.48
N CYS A 187 8.14 -23.20 2.83
CA CYS A 187 7.55 -23.96 1.74
C CYS A 187 7.05 -25.28 2.28
N VAL A 188 5.75 -25.56 2.15
CA VAL A 188 5.12 -26.72 2.79
C VAL A 188 4.37 -27.60 1.80
N ALA A 189 4.35 -28.91 2.09
CA ALA A 189 3.59 -29.93 1.37
C ALA A 189 2.08 -29.90 1.73
N PRO A 190 1.22 -30.69 1.05
CA PRO A 190 -0.24 -30.59 1.17
C PRO A 190 -0.82 -30.75 2.59
N ASN A 191 -0.41 -31.75 3.38
CA ASN A 191 -0.92 -31.93 4.74
C ASN A 191 -0.39 -30.84 5.68
N CYS A 192 0.87 -30.44 5.54
CA CYS A 192 1.42 -29.29 6.25
C CYS A 192 0.68 -27.98 5.93
N ARG A 193 0.27 -27.79 4.69
CA ARG A 193 -0.55 -26.64 4.28
C ARG A 193 -1.91 -26.67 4.97
N GLU A 194 -2.58 -27.82 5.03
CA GLU A 194 -3.86 -27.95 5.74
C GLU A 194 -3.70 -27.63 7.23
N PHE A 195 -2.66 -28.15 7.86
CA PHE A 195 -2.29 -27.80 9.23
C PHE A 195 -2.18 -26.28 9.39
N MET A 196 -1.38 -25.62 8.56
CA MET A 196 -1.18 -24.17 8.59
C MET A 196 -2.51 -23.39 8.38
N GLU A 197 -3.38 -23.84 7.46
CA GLU A 197 -4.68 -23.19 7.21
C GLU A 197 -5.66 -23.29 8.41
N ASN A 198 -5.55 -24.34 9.23
CA ASN A 198 -6.42 -24.59 10.38
C ASN A 198 -5.88 -24.00 11.71
N VAL A 199 -4.60 -23.65 11.79
CA VAL A 199 -3.91 -23.19 13.02
C VAL A 199 -4.00 -21.66 13.22
N LYS A 200 -5.01 -21.00 12.65
CA LYS A 200 -5.13 -19.54 12.63
C LYS A 200 -5.30 -18.87 14.00
N ASP A 201 -5.74 -19.62 15.02
CA ASP A 201 -6.07 -19.11 16.36
C ASP A 201 -5.27 -19.82 17.46
N PHE A 202 -3.94 -19.74 17.41
CA PHE A 202 -3.10 -20.47 18.37
C PHE A 202 -2.57 -19.57 19.51
N ARG A 203 -3.34 -19.53 20.60
CA ARG A 203 -2.86 -19.07 21.92
C ARG A 203 -2.65 -20.29 22.82
N ILE A 204 -1.42 -20.82 22.89
CA ILE A 204 -1.09 -21.77 23.97
C ILE A 204 -0.26 -21.05 25.03
N LEU A 205 -0.89 -20.88 26.20
CA LEU A 205 -0.29 -20.51 27.46
C LEU A 205 -0.25 -21.77 28.33
N ASN A 206 0.85 -22.53 28.24
CA ASN A 206 1.28 -23.35 29.37
C ASN A 206 2.79 -23.11 29.55
N GLU A 207 3.28 -23.05 30.78
CA GLU A 207 4.64 -22.58 31.12
C GLU A 207 5.76 -23.42 30.45
N ASN A 208 5.42 -24.63 29.98
CA ASN A 208 6.33 -25.53 29.24
C ASN A 208 6.10 -25.60 27.72
N CYS A 209 5.01 -25.02 27.20
CA CYS A 209 4.68 -25.05 25.77
C CYS A 209 4.30 -23.64 25.31
N SER A 210 5.27 -22.87 24.81
CA SER A 210 4.99 -21.53 24.26
C SER A 210 5.19 -21.51 22.74
N VAL A 211 4.06 -21.42 22.03
CA VAL A 211 4.01 -20.83 20.68
C VAL A 211 2.77 -19.95 20.65
N ILE A 212 2.96 -18.63 20.59
CA ILE A 212 1.89 -17.65 20.41
C ILE A 212 1.92 -17.24 18.94
N VAL A 213 0.90 -17.64 18.18
CA VAL A 213 0.63 -17.17 16.81
C VAL A 213 -0.71 -16.44 16.88
N GLY A 214 -0.70 -15.12 16.70
CA GLY A 214 -1.92 -14.31 16.77
C GLY A 214 -2.83 -14.51 15.57
N GLU A 215 -4.09 -14.12 15.73
CA GLU A 215 -5.06 -14.10 14.64
C GLU A 215 -4.59 -13.09 13.57
N GLY A 216 -4.30 -13.58 12.36
CA GLY A 216 -3.78 -12.78 11.24
C GLY A 216 -2.26 -12.88 11.00
N ASP A 217 -1.54 -13.60 11.84
CA ASP A 217 -0.09 -13.79 11.73
C ASP A 217 0.30 -14.87 10.71
N LEU A 218 -0.59 -15.82 10.45
CA LEU A 218 -0.32 -16.93 9.56
C LEU A 218 -1.07 -16.75 8.23
N LYS A 219 -0.32 -16.73 7.13
CA LYS A 219 -0.87 -16.63 5.78
C LYS A 219 -0.30 -17.72 4.90
N VAL A 220 -1.19 -18.59 4.40
CA VAL A 220 -0.88 -19.63 3.44
C VAL A 220 -1.34 -19.18 2.07
N GLU A 221 -0.42 -19.17 1.12
CA GLU A 221 -0.67 -18.84 -0.26
C GLU A 221 -0.46 -20.06 -1.12
N LYS A 222 -1.53 -20.44 -1.81
CA LYS A 222 -1.54 -21.55 -2.74
C LYS A 222 -0.68 -21.21 -3.96
N LYS A 223 -0.37 -22.25 -4.75
CA LYS A 223 0.16 -22.13 -6.11
C LYS A 223 -0.55 -21.00 -6.86
N LEU A 224 0.19 -20.29 -7.71
CA LEU A 224 -0.34 -19.20 -8.53
C LEU A 224 -1.43 -19.74 -9.46
N VAL A 225 -2.66 -19.82 -8.95
CA VAL A 225 -3.84 -20.00 -9.78
C VAL A 225 -4.02 -18.67 -10.50
N PRO A 226 -4.14 -18.65 -11.84
CA PRO A 226 -4.47 -17.42 -12.54
C PRO A 226 -5.71 -16.83 -11.87
N LEU A 227 -5.57 -15.59 -11.37
CA LEU A 227 -6.64 -14.87 -10.68
C LEU A 227 -7.91 -14.97 -11.52
N LYS A 228 -8.88 -15.75 -11.03
CA LYS A 228 -10.17 -15.93 -11.70
C LYS A 228 -10.75 -14.55 -11.93
N SER A 229 -11.15 -14.28 -13.16
CA SER A 229 -11.63 -12.94 -13.55
C SER A 229 -12.83 -12.56 -12.69
N ASP A 230 -12.60 -11.66 -11.75
CA ASP A 230 -13.64 -11.08 -10.90
C ASP A 230 -14.38 -9.99 -11.69
N LYS A 231 -15.61 -9.67 -11.28
CA LYS A 231 -16.44 -8.63 -11.94
C LYS A 231 -15.70 -7.29 -12.06
N SER A 232 -14.89 -6.98 -11.04
CA SER A 232 -13.99 -5.83 -11.02
C SER A 232 -12.97 -5.88 -12.17
N SER A 233 -12.29 -7.02 -12.38
CA SER A 233 -11.30 -7.21 -13.45
C SER A 233 -11.89 -6.97 -14.84
N ILE A 234 -13.10 -7.48 -15.09
CA ILE A 234 -13.79 -7.29 -16.38
C ILE A 234 -14.07 -5.79 -16.61
N GLY A 235 -14.58 -5.09 -15.59
CA GLY A 235 -14.85 -3.66 -15.67
C GLY A 235 -13.59 -2.83 -15.98
N GLY A 236 -12.46 -3.17 -15.37
CA GLY A 236 -11.18 -2.51 -15.65
C GLY A 236 -10.68 -2.76 -17.06
N ILE A 237 -10.72 -4.00 -17.54
CA ILE A 237 -10.31 -4.33 -18.92
C ILE A 237 -11.17 -3.55 -19.91
N VAL A 238 -12.49 -3.48 -19.72
CA VAL A 238 -13.39 -2.69 -20.56
C VAL A 238 -13.03 -1.20 -20.52
N PHE A 239 -12.84 -0.63 -19.33
CA PHE A 239 -12.49 0.78 -19.15
C PHE A 239 -11.20 1.17 -19.90
N PHE A 240 -10.11 0.42 -19.69
CA PHE A 240 -8.83 0.71 -20.36
C PHE A 240 -8.86 0.37 -21.85
N SER A 241 -9.66 -0.61 -22.28
CA SER A 241 -9.84 -0.92 -23.71
C SER A 241 -10.58 0.20 -24.44
N ILE A 242 -11.63 0.77 -23.84
CA ILE A 242 -12.34 1.93 -24.40
C ILE A 242 -11.41 3.14 -24.46
N PHE A 243 -10.65 3.40 -23.40
CA PHE A 243 -9.68 4.51 -23.38
C PHE A 243 -8.57 4.30 -24.42
N GLY A 244 -8.06 3.08 -24.55
CA GLY A 244 -7.10 2.68 -25.58
C GLY A 244 -7.64 2.87 -26.99
N PHE A 245 -8.90 2.50 -27.23
CA PHE A 245 -9.59 2.75 -28.50
C PHE A 245 -9.70 4.25 -28.80
N PHE A 246 -10.08 5.08 -27.83
CA PHE A 246 -10.14 6.54 -28.02
C PHE A 246 -8.77 7.14 -28.34
N MET A 247 -7.70 6.66 -27.68
CA MET A 247 -6.33 7.08 -27.99
C MET A 247 -5.90 6.65 -29.39
N ALA A 248 -6.22 5.42 -29.81
CA ALA A 248 -5.89 4.92 -31.14
C ALA A 248 -6.61 5.74 -32.24
N VAL A 249 -7.93 5.89 -32.13
CA VAL A 249 -8.73 6.68 -33.08
C VAL A 249 -8.27 8.14 -33.09
N GLY A 250 -8.08 8.75 -31.91
CA GLY A 250 -7.59 10.12 -31.80
C GLY A 250 -6.23 10.33 -32.45
N SER A 251 -5.30 9.40 -32.25
CA SER A 251 -3.95 9.48 -32.82
C SER A 251 -3.96 9.28 -34.34
N ILE A 252 -4.74 8.31 -34.85
CA ILE A 252 -4.89 8.07 -36.29
C ILE A 252 -5.51 9.29 -36.97
N LEU A 253 -6.59 9.85 -36.41
CA LEU A 253 -7.24 11.04 -36.96
C LEU A 253 -6.30 12.24 -36.98
N ASP A 254 -5.58 12.49 -35.88
CA ASP A 254 -4.65 13.62 -35.78
C ASP A 254 -3.45 13.47 -36.72
N TYR A 255 -2.91 12.26 -36.85
CA TYR A 255 -1.85 11.95 -37.82
C TYR A 255 -2.31 12.19 -39.25
N TYR A 256 -3.49 11.67 -39.62
CA TYR A 256 -4.05 11.84 -40.96
C TYR A 256 -4.29 13.32 -41.30
N ILE A 257 -4.84 14.09 -40.35
CA ILE A 257 -5.04 15.54 -40.51
C ILE A 257 -3.70 16.28 -40.66
N SER A 258 -2.71 15.92 -39.85
CA SER A 258 -1.39 16.56 -39.88
C SER A 258 -0.67 16.28 -41.20
N PHE A 259 -0.82 15.08 -41.76
CA PHE A 259 -0.14 14.65 -42.98
C PHE A 259 -0.84 15.15 -44.25
N TYR A 260 -2.15 14.90 -44.40
CA TYR A 260 -2.88 15.21 -45.64
C TYR A 260 -3.26 16.69 -45.77
N ASN A 261 -3.63 17.35 -44.67
CA ASN A 261 -4.19 18.69 -44.74
C ASN A 261 -3.16 19.81 -44.55
N LYS A 262 -1.85 19.51 -44.57
CA LYS A 262 -0.76 20.44 -44.21
C LYS A 262 -1.05 21.25 -42.93
N GLY A 263 -1.73 20.63 -41.95
CA GLY A 263 -2.12 21.30 -40.71
C GLY A 263 -3.35 22.23 -40.79
N ASN A 264 -4.09 22.26 -41.90
CA ASN A 264 -5.34 23.00 -42.01
C ASN A 264 -6.46 22.36 -41.17
N ARG A 265 -6.70 22.91 -39.97
CA ARG A 265 -7.64 22.39 -38.96
C ARG A 265 -9.10 22.80 -39.18
N ASN A 266 -9.49 23.30 -40.35
CA ASN A 266 -10.86 23.75 -40.59
C ASN A 266 -11.92 22.64 -40.42
N TRP A 267 -11.59 21.37 -40.72
CA TRP A 267 -12.45 20.19 -40.48
C TRP A 267 -12.38 19.63 -39.05
N ALA A 268 -11.42 20.08 -38.22
CA ALA A 268 -11.41 19.80 -36.77
C ALA A 268 -12.58 20.49 -36.03
N LYS A 269 -13.45 21.20 -36.76
CA LYS A 269 -14.72 21.74 -36.27
C LYS A 269 -15.83 20.69 -36.19
N GLY A 270 -15.71 19.55 -36.88
CA GLY A 270 -16.69 18.46 -36.79
C GLY A 270 -16.76 17.89 -35.38
N ASN A 271 -17.97 17.56 -34.91
CA ASN A 271 -18.21 17.10 -33.53
C ASN A 271 -17.38 15.84 -33.19
N VAL A 272 -17.21 14.93 -34.15
CA VAL A 272 -16.41 13.71 -33.99
C VAL A 272 -14.92 14.03 -33.79
N ALA A 273 -14.34 14.87 -34.64
CA ALA A 273 -12.94 15.28 -34.53
C ALA A 273 -12.68 16.01 -33.20
N ARG A 274 -13.58 16.90 -32.77
CA ARG A 274 -13.47 17.60 -31.48
C ARG A 274 -13.45 16.66 -30.27
N PHE A 275 -14.17 15.54 -30.36
CA PHE A 275 -14.22 14.55 -29.29
C PHE A 275 -12.95 13.69 -29.21
N PHE A 276 -12.43 13.21 -30.35
CA PHE A 276 -11.30 12.28 -30.37
C PHE A 276 -9.91 12.95 -30.35
N LEU A 277 -9.75 14.15 -30.91
CA LEU A 277 -8.45 14.84 -30.95
C LEU A 277 -7.80 15.05 -29.57
N PRO A 278 -8.53 15.33 -28.47
CA PRO A 278 -7.95 15.39 -27.13
C PRO A 278 -7.25 14.10 -26.67
N PHE A 279 -7.58 12.94 -27.23
CA PHE A 279 -6.97 11.65 -26.88
C PHE A 279 -5.75 11.31 -27.75
N SER A 280 -5.40 12.13 -28.75
CA SER A 280 -4.27 11.88 -29.64
C SER A 280 -2.93 11.88 -28.90
N LEU A 281 -2.20 10.77 -28.98
CA LEU A 281 -0.83 10.67 -28.47
C LEU A 281 0.15 11.44 -29.38
N TYR A 282 -0.10 11.46 -30.68
CA TYR A 282 0.76 12.09 -31.69
C TYR A 282 1.05 13.56 -31.39
N THR A 283 0.02 14.33 -31.04
CA THR A 283 0.19 15.75 -30.67
C THR A 283 0.46 15.95 -29.18
N ASN A 284 -0.15 15.14 -28.30
CA ASN A 284 -0.07 15.41 -26.86
C ASN A 284 1.28 15.01 -26.24
N ILE A 285 1.94 13.93 -26.70
CA ILE A 285 3.26 13.53 -26.17
C ILE A 285 4.32 14.61 -26.46
N PRO A 286 4.49 15.10 -27.70
CA PRO A 286 5.44 16.19 -27.95
C PRO A 286 5.11 17.46 -27.16
N LYS A 287 3.82 17.80 -26.99
CA LYS A 287 3.42 18.95 -26.15
C LYS A 287 3.80 18.76 -24.68
N LEU A 288 3.62 17.56 -24.14
CA LEU A 288 3.98 17.22 -22.76
C LEU A 288 5.50 17.34 -22.54
N LEU A 289 6.30 16.91 -23.51
CA LEU A 289 7.76 16.93 -23.44
C LEU A 289 8.38 18.31 -23.74
N LYS A 290 7.65 19.22 -24.40
CA LYS A 290 8.19 20.51 -24.87
C LYS A 290 8.44 21.55 -23.77
N GLY A 291 8.05 21.28 -22.52
CA GLY A 291 8.27 22.18 -21.37
C GLY A 291 7.73 23.59 -21.54
N ARG A 292 6.69 23.80 -22.37
CA ARG A 292 6.16 25.14 -22.66
C ARG A 292 5.26 25.63 -21.53
N HIS A 293 5.57 26.82 -21.02
CA HIS A 293 4.76 27.51 -20.02
C HIS A 293 3.83 28.54 -20.67
N SER A 294 2.59 28.63 -20.18
CA SER A 294 1.68 29.68 -20.62
C SER A 294 2.17 31.05 -20.13
N PRO A 295 2.05 32.12 -20.94
CA PRO A 295 2.34 33.47 -20.49
C PRO A 295 1.57 33.79 -19.20
N GLY A 296 2.26 34.24 -18.15
CA GLY A 296 1.67 34.53 -16.84
C GLY A 296 1.53 33.34 -15.89
N SER A 297 2.14 32.19 -16.16
CA SER A 297 2.28 31.11 -15.17
C SER A 297 3.42 31.37 -14.19
N PHE A 298 3.21 31.08 -12.91
CA PHE A 298 4.26 31.12 -11.89
C PHE A 298 5.22 29.94 -12.05
N THR A 299 6.31 30.12 -12.80
CA THR A 299 7.29 29.06 -13.09
C THR A 299 7.93 28.47 -11.82
N ALA A 300 8.24 29.31 -10.84
CA ALA A 300 8.76 28.89 -9.54
C ALA A 300 7.82 27.90 -8.81
N ILE A 301 6.50 28.08 -8.92
CA ILE A 301 5.51 27.18 -8.30
C ILE A 301 5.59 25.77 -8.91
N HIS A 302 5.91 25.65 -10.21
CA HIS A 302 6.13 24.35 -10.83
C HIS A 302 7.36 23.64 -10.26
N GLY A 303 8.44 24.37 -10.01
CA GLY A 303 9.64 23.85 -9.34
C GLY A 303 9.36 23.38 -7.92
N VAL A 304 8.66 24.20 -7.12
CA VAL A 304 8.24 23.84 -5.76
C VAL A 304 7.44 22.56 -5.77
N ARG A 305 6.42 22.44 -6.64
CA ARG A 305 5.61 21.22 -6.77
C ARG A 305 6.46 19.98 -7.07
N ALA A 306 7.42 20.08 -7.98
CA ALA A 306 8.28 18.95 -8.35
C ALA A 306 9.15 18.46 -7.17
N ILE A 307 9.73 19.40 -6.43
CA ILE A 307 10.51 19.11 -5.22
C ILE A 307 9.59 18.49 -4.16
N THR A 308 8.42 19.08 -3.92
CA THR A 308 7.45 18.59 -2.94
C THR A 308 6.93 17.19 -3.27
N VAL A 309 6.59 16.88 -4.53
CA VAL A 309 6.20 15.50 -4.92
C VAL A 309 7.34 14.53 -4.66
N SER A 310 8.56 14.88 -5.07
CA SER A 310 9.74 14.02 -4.86
C SER A 310 9.96 13.75 -3.37
N TRP A 311 9.79 14.77 -2.53
CA TRP A 311 9.89 14.66 -1.08
C TRP A 311 8.81 13.73 -0.49
N ILE A 312 7.54 13.90 -0.89
CA ILE A 312 6.44 13.03 -0.45
C ILE A 312 6.70 11.58 -0.87
N VAL A 313 7.16 11.35 -2.10
CA VAL A 313 7.48 10.00 -2.60
C VAL A 313 8.61 9.38 -1.77
N LEU A 314 9.67 10.14 -1.49
CA LEU A 314 10.79 9.68 -0.65
C LEU A 314 10.28 9.24 0.73
N THR A 315 9.45 10.04 1.38
CA THR A 315 8.84 9.71 2.67
C THR A 315 7.99 8.45 2.60
N HIS A 316 7.14 8.29 1.58
CA HIS A 316 6.32 7.07 1.44
C HIS A 316 7.17 5.81 1.21
N VAL A 317 8.29 5.92 0.48
CA VAL A 317 9.22 4.80 0.29
C VAL A 317 9.79 4.37 1.64
N TYR A 318 10.28 5.30 2.45
CA TYR A 318 10.85 4.98 3.77
C TYR A 318 9.81 4.56 4.82
N LEU A 319 8.58 5.08 4.77
CA LEU A 319 7.50 4.67 5.67
C LEU A 319 6.94 3.28 5.35
N ILE A 320 6.80 2.95 4.06
CA ILE A 320 6.20 1.68 3.63
C ILE A 320 7.24 0.56 3.61
N TYR A 321 8.49 0.87 3.28
CA TYR A 321 9.56 -0.11 3.12
C TYR A 321 10.76 0.01 4.08
N PRO A 322 10.56 0.35 5.38
CA PRO A 322 11.68 0.47 6.31
C PRO A 322 12.41 -0.86 6.59
N GLN A 323 11.81 -1.98 6.13
CA GLN A 323 12.27 -3.34 6.37
C GLN A 323 12.88 -4.03 5.14
N ILE A 324 12.91 -3.36 3.98
CA ILE A 324 13.55 -3.95 2.80
C ILE A 324 15.06 -3.82 2.98
N GLY A 325 15.66 -4.85 3.58
CA GLY A 325 17.12 -5.04 3.61
C GLY A 325 17.88 -4.25 4.67
N THR A 326 17.21 -3.44 5.49
CA THR A 326 17.87 -2.63 6.52
C THR A 326 17.64 -3.16 7.93
N ASP A 327 18.72 -3.10 8.71
CA ASP A 327 18.73 -3.22 10.16
C ASP A 327 17.73 -2.24 10.80
N ILE A 328 16.72 -2.76 11.51
CA ILE A 328 15.71 -1.94 12.22
C ILE A 328 16.35 -0.94 13.20
N ASN A 329 17.46 -1.31 13.83
CA ASN A 329 18.13 -0.51 14.85
C ASN A 329 18.85 0.65 14.16
N ARG A 330 19.62 0.38 13.10
CA ARG A 330 20.20 1.43 12.25
C ARG A 330 19.16 2.32 11.60
N PHE A 331 18.02 1.75 11.20
CA PHE A 331 16.92 2.56 10.68
C PHE A 331 16.37 3.49 11.78
N GLY A 332 16.18 2.99 13.00
CA GLY A 332 15.80 3.81 14.16
C GLY A 332 16.80 4.92 14.47
N ASP A 333 18.11 4.63 14.43
CA ASP A 333 19.16 5.63 14.62
C ASP A 333 19.19 6.65 13.48
N MET A 334 19.04 6.19 12.24
CA MET A 334 18.92 7.05 11.05
C MET A 334 17.74 8.01 11.18
N MET A 335 16.57 7.52 11.61
CA MET A 335 15.38 8.34 11.84
C MET A 335 15.63 9.46 12.84
N ARG A 336 16.53 9.28 13.81
CA ARG A 336 16.88 10.30 14.82
C ARG A 336 17.89 11.34 14.31
N THR A 337 18.55 11.10 13.18
CA THR A 337 19.50 12.07 12.62
C THR A 337 18.77 13.30 12.09
N PHE A 338 19.38 14.48 12.28
CA PHE A 338 18.81 15.75 11.83
C PHE A 338 18.48 15.78 10.33
N THR A 339 19.35 15.21 9.49
CA THR A 339 19.13 15.16 8.04
C THR A 339 17.93 14.29 7.67
N PHE A 340 17.71 13.18 8.38
CA PHE A 340 16.59 12.29 8.12
C PHE A 340 15.26 12.83 8.66
N GLN A 341 15.27 13.79 9.61
CA GLN A 341 14.05 14.47 10.05
C GLN A 341 13.30 15.12 8.89
N ALA A 342 13.98 15.53 7.81
CA ALA A 342 13.30 15.98 6.59
C ALA A 342 12.39 14.88 6.03
N VAL A 343 12.83 13.62 5.98
CA VAL A 343 12.03 12.48 5.50
C VAL A 343 10.90 12.16 6.47
N VAL A 344 11.18 12.13 7.78
CA VAL A 344 10.17 11.86 8.83
C VAL A 344 9.03 12.88 8.78
N ASN A 345 9.37 14.16 8.61
CA ASN A 345 8.42 15.26 8.53
C ASN A 345 7.91 15.52 7.11
N GLY A 346 8.00 14.54 6.19
CA GLY A 346 7.57 14.70 4.81
C GLY A 346 6.09 15.01 4.61
N GLN A 347 5.27 14.82 5.66
CA GLN A 347 3.88 15.28 5.70
C GLN A 347 3.75 16.80 5.46
N MET A 348 4.75 17.59 5.86
CA MET A 348 4.80 19.04 5.57
C MET A 348 4.82 19.34 4.06
N GLY A 349 5.19 18.36 3.24
CA GLY A 349 5.04 18.44 1.79
C GLY A 349 3.57 18.56 1.36
N VAL A 350 2.65 17.88 2.05
CA VAL A 350 1.21 17.99 1.79
C VAL A 350 0.71 19.41 2.08
N ASP A 351 1.18 20.02 3.17
CA ASP A 351 0.83 21.40 3.52
C ASP A 351 1.24 22.40 2.44
N THR A 352 2.40 22.16 1.81
CA THR A 352 2.85 22.97 0.67
C THR A 352 1.84 22.90 -0.48
N PHE A 353 1.28 21.72 -0.78
CA PHE A 353 0.24 21.57 -1.79
C PHE A 353 -1.07 22.28 -1.42
N LEU A 354 -1.49 22.19 -0.16
CA LEU A 354 -2.70 22.86 0.33
C LEU A 354 -2.56 24.39 0.26
N VAL A 355 -1.41 24.93 0.65
CA VAL A 355 -1.11 26.37 0.55
C VAL A 355 -1.11 26.84 -0.90
N LEU A 356 -0.41 26.11 -1.79
CA LEU A 356 -0.39 26.45 -3.23
C LEU A 356 -1.79 26.37 -3.86
N SER A 357 -2.60 25.41 -3.43
CA SER A 357 -3.99 25.24 -3.87
C SER A 357 -4.84 26.44 -3.46
N GLY A 358 -4.77 26.87 -2.19
CA GLY A 358 -5.45 28.05 -1.69
C GLY A 358 -5.03 29.33 -2.41
N PHE A 359 -3.72 29.56 -2.51
CA PHE A 359 -3.16 30.72 -3.21
C PHE A 359 -3.65 30.84 -4.65
N LEU A 360 -3.57 29.75 -5.42
CA LEU A 360 -3.99 29.77 -6.83
C LEU A 360 -5.51 29.92 -6.99
N SER A 361 -6.29 29.38 -6.06
CA SER A 361 -7.75 29.53 -6.06
C SER A 361 -8.15 30.99 -5.85
N VAL A 362 -7.58 31.65 -4.83
CA VAL A 362 -7.82 33.08 -4.54
C VAL A 362 -7.29 33.97 -5.67
N HIS A 363 -6.08 33.70 -6.19
CA HIS A 363 -5.51 34.47 -7.30
C HIS A 363 -6.38 34.36 -8.57
N ALA A 364 -6.87 33.16 -8.89
CA ALA A 364 -7.79 32.98 -10.01
C ALA A 364 -9.10 33.75 -9.81
N PHE A 365 -9.65 33.70 -8.60
CA PHE A 365 -10.87 34.43 -8.24
C PHE A 365 -10.71 35.95 -8.35
N ILE A 366 -9.67 36.53 -7.77
CA ILE A 366 -9.39 37.98 -7.84
C ILE A 366 -9.21 38.42 -9.30
N ARG A 367 -8.53 37.60 -10.11
CA ARG A 367 -8.37 37.89 -11.55
C ARG A 367 -9.72 37.92 -12.27
N ASP A 368 -10.62 37.02 -11.93
CA ASP A 368 -11.95 36.98 -12.53
C ASP A 368 -12.83 38.14 -12.06
N MET A 369 -12.73 38.54 -10.78
CA MET A 369 -13.35 39.76 -10.21
C MET A 369 -12.94 41.01 -10.97
N LYS A 370 -11.63 41.20 -11.19
CA LYS A 370 -11.10 42.33 -11.95
C LYS A 370 -11.64 42.36 -13.39
N LYS A 371 -11.77 41.19 -14.03
CA LYS A 371 -12.30 41.08 -15.40
C LYS A 371 -13.80 41.34 -15.49
N THR A 372 -14.56 41.06 -14.45
CA THR A 372 -16.01 41.28 -14.43
C THR A 372 -16.41 42.58 -13.75
N ASN A 373 -15.46 43.48 -13.47
CA ASN A 373 -15.68 44.73 -12.74
C ASN A 373 -16.48 44.49 -11.44
N ASN A 374 -16.05 43.53 -10.63
CA ASN A 374 -16.67 43.08 -9.39
C ASN A 374 -18.05 42.37 -9.50
N ASN A 375 -18.65 42.30 -10.69
CA ASN A 375 -19.90 41.57 -10.93
C ASN A 375 -19.66 40.11 -11.34
N LEU A 376 -19.28 39.27 -10.37
CA LEU A 376 -19.00 37.85 -10.63
C LEU A 376 -20.29 37.02 -10.49
N PRO A 377 -20.87 36.50 -11.61
CA PRO A 377 -22.09 35.72 -11.52
C PRO A 377 -21.84 34.41 -10.77
N ILE A 378 -22.80 33.99 -9.94
CA ILE A 378 -22.77 32.73 -9.17
C ILE A 378 -22.46 31.54 -10.08
N LYS A 379 -22.99 31.55 -11.30
CA LYS A 379 -22.72 30.53 -12.33
C LYS A 379 -21.23 30.36 -12.63
N LYS A 380 -20.42 31.44 -12.63
CA LYS A 380 -18.97 31.34 -12.81
C LYS A 380 -18.28 30.67 -11.63
N ILE A 381 -18.73 30.95 -10.41
CA ILE A 381 -18.20 30.33 -9.19
C ILE A 381 -18.48 28.82 -9.20
N ILE A 382 -19.73 28.43 -9.48
CA ILE A 382 -20.13 27.02 -9.64
C ILE A 382 -19.31 26.36 -10.76
N ASN A 383 -19.14 27.04 -11.89
CA ASN A 383 -18.35 26.52 -13.00
C ASN A 383 -16.87 26.30 -12.62
N HIS A 384 -16.29 27.16 -11.79
CA HIS A 384 -14.92 26.97 -11.27
C HIS A 384 -14.83 25.68 -10.44
N PHE A 385 -15.85 25.40 -9.62
CA PHE A 385 -15.93 24.15 -8.86
C PHE A 385 -16.05 22.92 -9.76
N VAL A 386 -17.03 22.93 -10.67
CA VAL A 386 -17.28 21.85 -11.63
C VAL A 386 -16.05 21.55 -12.48
N HIS A 387 -15.36 22.60 -12.97
CA HIS A 387 -14.13 22.42 -13.74
C HIS A 387 -13.00 21.78 -12.92
N ARG A 388 -12.83 22.15 -11.64
CA ARG A 388 -11.82 21.53 -10.78
C ARG A 388 -12.14 20.06 -10.53
N PHE A 389 -13.39 19.75 -10.21
CA PHE A 389 -13.86 18.39 -9.99
C PHE A 389 -13.60 17.50 -11.22
N TRP A 390 -14.06 17.93 -12.40
CA TRP A 390 -13.87 17.21 -13.66
C TRP A 390 -12.42 17.19 -14.16
N ARG A 391 -11.56 18.08 -13.68
CA ARG A 391 -10.13 18.04 -14.00
C ARG A 391 -9.41 16.91 -13.25
N ILE A 392 -9.76 16.67 -11.99
CA ILE A 392 -9.08 15.69 -11.13
C ILE A 392 -9.68 14.30 -11.29
N LEU A 393 -11.01 14.21 -11.38
CA LEU A 393 -11.75 12.95 -11.39
C LEU A 393 -11.30 11.94 -12.46
N PRO A 394 -11.04 12.30 -13.74
CA PRO A 394 -10.73 11.30 -14.77
C PRO A 394 -9.44 10.54 -14.48
N MET A 395 -8.38 11.25 -14.07
CA MET A 395 -7.11 10.63 -13.69
C MET A 395 -7.30 9.81 -12.42
N TYR A 396 -8.02 10.34 -11.44
CA TYR A 396 -8.21 9.66 -10.17
C TYR A 396 -9.01 8.35 -10.34
N ALA A 397 -10.08 8.39 -11.13
CA ALA A 397 -10.89 7.22 -11.48
C ALA A 397 -10.06 6.16 -12.23
N ALA A 398 -9.19 6.56 -13.16
CA ALA A 398 -8.29 5.63 -13.85
C ALA A 398 -7.34 4.93 -12.87
N VAL A 399 -6.77 5.65 -11.89
CA VAL A 399 -5.89 5.07 -10.86
C VAL A 399 -6.69 4.13 -9.93
N ILE A 400 -7.87 4.54 -9.46
CA ILE A 400 -8.77 3.68 -8.66
C ILE A 400 -9.09 2.38 -9.42
N CYS A 401 -9.42 2.50 -10.71
CA CYS A 401 -9.71 1.38 -11.58
C CYS A 401 -8.48 0.45 -11.69
N PHE A 402 -7.29 0.99 -11.93
CA PHE A 402 -6.04 0.23 -11.97
C PHE A 402 -5.78 -0.54 -10.66
N TYR A 403 -5.91 0.12 -9.52
CA TYR A 403 -5.73 -0.48 -8.20
C TYR A 403 -6.75 -1.60 -7.92
N SER A 404 -7.98 -1.43 -8.37
CA SER A 404 -9.06 -2.39 -8.13
C SER A 404 -9.01 -3.61 -9.08
N THR A 405 -8.20 -3.57 -10.14
CA THR A 405 -8.29 -4.55 -11.24
C THR A 405 -6.95 -5.18 -11.64
N PHE A 406 -5.95 -4.37 -12.00
CA PHE A 406 -4.66 -4.84 -12.50
C PHE A 406 -3.62 -4.99 -11.40
N TYR A 407 -3.71 -4.18 -10.35
CA TYR A 407 -2.67 -4.14 -9.31
C TYR A 407 -2.48 -5.49 -8.60
N GLU A 408 -3.57 -6.26 -8.43
CA GLU A 408 -3.55 -7.64 -7.91
C GLU A 408 -2.76 -8.61 -8.79
N ARG A 409 -2.77 -8.38 -10.12
CA ARG A 409 -2.11 -9.24 -11.10
C ARG A 409 -0.63 -8.92 -11.23
N ILE A 410 -0.28 -7.63 -11.15
CA ILE A 410 1.11 -7.16 -11.29
C ILE A 410 1.93 -7.45 -10.03
N ARG A 411 1.29 -7.45 -8.86
CA ARG A 411 1.97 -7.59 -7.58
C ARG A 411 1.67 -8.93 -6.92
N GLN A 412 2.36 -9.96 -7.39
CA GLN A 412 2.42 -11.27 -6.73
C GLN A 412 3.79 -11.37 -6.04
N GLY A 413 3.81 -11.65 -4.73
CA GLY A 413 5.07 -11.82 -4.03
C GLY A 413 4.90 -12.15 -2.55
N PRO A 414 6.00 -12.46 -1.85
CA PRO A 414 5.98 -12.92 -0.46
C PRO A 414 5.42 -11.85 0.51
N ARG A 415 5.52 -10.58 0.13
CA ARG A 415 5.00 -9.42 0.88
C ARG A 415 3.68 -8.93 0.28
N ASN A 416 2.63 -9.73 0.45
CA ASN A 416 1.26 -9.38 0.06
C ASN A 416 0.57 -8.41 1.06
N MET A 417 1.24 -7.31 1.43
CA MET A 417 0.67 -6.22 2.25
C MET A 417 -0.44 -5.47 1.49
N VAL A 418 -0.31 -5.43 0.16
CA VAL A 418 -1.20 -4.75 -0.78
C VAL A 418 -2.59 -5.36 -0.93
N MET A 419 -2.77 -6.63 -0.58
CA MET A 419 -4.06 -7.31 -0.77
C MET A 419 -5.17 -6.70 0.11
N LYS A 420 -4.82 -6.09 1.25
CA LYS A 420 -5.77 -5.34 2.08
C LYS A 420 -6.25 -4.07 1.35
N ASP A 421 -5.34 -3.28 0.80
CA ASP A 421 -5.67 -2.06 0.06
C ASP A 421 -6.56 -2.36 -1.16
N ILE A 422 -6.28 -3.44 -1.89
CA ILE A 422 -7.10 -3.87 -3.04
C ILE A 422 -8.53 -4.20 -2.61
N HIS A 423 -8.69 -4.93 -1.49
CA HIS A 423 -10.01 -5.26 -0.97
C HIS A 423 -10.83 -4.00 -0.61
N PHE A 424 -10.21 -3.06 0.10
CA PHE A 424 -10.86 -1.80 0.44
C PHE A 424 -11.14 -0.94 -0.78
N CYS A 425 -10.27 -0.94 -1.80
CA CYS A 425 -10.54 -0.26 -3.05
C CYS A 425 -11.71 -0.86 -3.81
N LYS A 426 -11.82 -2.19 -3.92
CA LYS A 426 -12.99 -2.84 -4.53
C LYS A 426 -14.30 -2.52 -3.79
N LYS A 427 -14.27 -2.39 -2.46
CA LYS A 427 -15.44 -2.13 -1.62
C LYS A 427 -15.83 -0.66 -1.51
N TYR A 428 -14.84 0.23 -1.43
CA TYR A 428 -15.04 1.63 -1.03
C TYR A 428 -14.50 2.65 -2.05
N TRP A 429 -14.23 2.27 -3.30
CA TRP A 429 -13.80 3.18 -4.38
C TRP A 429 -14.64 4.46 -4.50
N TRP A 430 -15.94 4.37 -4.23
CA TRP A 430 -16.86 5.50 -4.33
C TRP A 430 -16.52 6.63 -3.34
N ARG A 431 -15.92 6.31 -2.19
CA ARG A 431 -15.48 7.31 -1.20
C ARG A 431 -14.39 8.22 -1.76
N ASN A 432 -13.48 7.64 -2.56
CA ASN A 432 -12.41 8.38 -3.24
C ASN A 432 -12.96 9.26 -4.36
N ILE A 433 -13.93 8.76 -5.15
CA ILE A 433 -14.59 9.55 -6.21
C ILE A 433 -15.34 10.76 -5.65
N LEU A 434 -15.97 10.60 -4.48
CA LEU A 434 -16.65 11.68 -3.78
C LEU A 434 -15.71 12.59 -2.98
N PHE A 435 -14.40 12.32 -2.95
CA PHE A 435 -13.41 13.08 -2.17
C PHE A 435 -13.74 13.14 -0.66
N ILE A 436 -14.29 12.06 -0.11
CA ILE A 436 -14.66 11.93 1.32
C ILE A 436 -13.91 10.79 2.03
N ASN A 437 -12.89 10.23 1.38
CA ASN A 437 -12.14 9.08 1.89
C ASN A 437 -11.43 9.36 3.23
N ASN A 438 -11.12 10.62 3.55
CA ASN A 438 -10.52 11.05 4.82
C ASN A 438 -11.52 11.17 5.99
N LEU A 439 -12.83 11.05 5.75
CA LEU A 439 -13.86 11.11 6.81
C LEU A 439 -14.15 9.74 7.46
N PHE A 440 -13.48 8.70 7.00
CA PHE A 440 -13.65 7.32 7.47
C PHE A 440 -12.39 6.81 8.18
N PRO A 441 -12.48 5.74 8.99
CA PRO A 441 -11.33 5.16 9.67
C PRO A 441 -10.21 4.76 8.71
N PHE A 442 -8.96 5.02 9.11
CA PHE A 442 -7.76 4.76 8.30
C PHE A 442 -7.62 3.28 7.89
N ASN A 443 -8.07 2.34 8.74
CA ASN A 443 -7.97 0.91 8.46
C ASN A 443 -8.84 0.43 7.29
N ASP A 444 -9.79 1.25 6.84
CA ASP A 444 -10.75 0.94 5.76
C ASP A 444 -10.54 1.83 4.52
N ILE A 445 -9.43 2.57 4.45
CA ILE A 445 -9.18 3.54 3.38
C ILE A 445 -8.68 2.87 2.10
N CYS A 446 -9.28 3.19 0.95
CA CYS A 446 -8.70 2.86 -0.34
C CYS A 446 -7.61 3.86 -0.69
N MET A 447 -6.40 3.37 -1.00
CA MET A 447 -5.22 4.17 -1.32
C MET A 447 -4.94 5.25 -0.28
N GLY A 448 -4.39 4.85 0.87
CA GLY A 448 -4.17 5.75 2.01
C GLY A 448 -3.55 7.10 1.63
N HIS A 449 -2.53 7.11 0.77
CA HIS A 449 -1.85 8.32 0.27
C HIS A 449 -2.75 9.34 -0.46
N THR A 450 -3.99 9.00 -0.80
CA THR A 450 -4.94 9.88 -1.50
C THR A 450 -5.86 10.66 -0.55
N TRP A 451 -5.69 10.52 0.77
CA TRP A 451 -6.45 11.27 1.79
C TRP A 451 -6.37 12.79 1.56
N TYR A 452 -5.20 13.30 1.18
CA TYR A 452 -4.98 14.73 0.98
C TYR A 452 -5.78 15.29 -0.21
N LEU A 453 -6.09 14.47 -1.23
CA LEU A 453 -6.94 14.90 -2.34
C LEU A 453 -8.37 15.17 -1.85
N GLY A 454 -8.85 14.38 -0.89
CA GLY A 454 -10.12 14.60 -0.20
C GLY A 454 -10.12 15.95 0.51
N VAL A 455 -9.10 16.19 1.34
CA VAL A 455 -8.90 17.44 2.09
C VAL A 455 -8.80 18.65 1.15
N ASP A 456 -8.01 18.56 0.08
CA ASP A 456 -7.84 19.64 -0.90
C ASP A 456 -9.16 20.03 -1.59
N MET A 457 -9.99 19.06 -1.95
CA MET A 457 -11.32 19.35 -2.52
C MET A 457 -12.25 19.97 -1.48
N GLN A 458 -12.25 19.47 -0.25
CA GLN A 458 -13.07 19.99 0.85
C GLN A 458 -12.70 21.44 1.20
N LEU A 459 -11.40 21.72 1.39
CA LEU A 459 -10.90 23.07 1.66
C LEU A 459 -11.18 24.02 0.49
N TYR A 460 -11.13 23.53 -0.75
CA TYR A 460 -11.51 24.34 -1.89
C TYR A 460 -13.01 24.69 -1.93
N VAL A 461 -13.90 23.76 -1.56
CA VAL A 461 -15.34 24.07 -1.41
C VAL A 461 -15.54 25.15 -0.36
N VAL A 462 -14.88 25.00 0.80
CA VAL A 462 -14.92 25.98 1.89
C VAL A 462 -14.41 27.34 1.44
N ALA A 463 -13.27 27.39 0.74
CA ALA A 463 -12.71 28.63 0.20
C ALA A 463 -13.65 29.27 -0.83
N ALA A 464 -14.22 28.49 -1.75
CA ALA A 464 -15.18 28.99 -2.74
C ALA A 464 -16.44 29.58 -2.07
N PHE A 465 -16.95 28.94 -1.01
CA PHE A 465 -18.06 29.46 -0.23
C PHE A 465 -17.70 30.75 0.51
N GLY A 466 -16.52 30.83 1.13
CA GLY A 466 -16.05 32.06 1.77
C GLY A 466 -15.91 33.23 0.78
N LEU A 467 -15.37 32.97 -0.42
CA LEU A 467 -15.27 33.97 -1.49
C LEU A 467 -16.64 34.38 -2.04
N PHE A 468 -17.59 33.46 -2.10
CA PHE A 468 -18.98 33.75 -2.47
C PHE A 468 -19.65 34.69 -1.46
N LEU A 469 -19.50 34.41 -0.16
CA LEU A 469 -20.00 35.28 0.90
C LEU A 469 -19.35 36.66 0.86
N TYR A 470 -18.04 36.73 0.61
CA TYR A 470 -17.32 37.99 0.44
C TYR A 470 -17.96 38.87 -0.65
N VAL A 471 -18.31 38.28 -1.80
CA VAL A 471 -18.95 39.03 -2.90
C VAL A 471 -20.35 39.51 -2.53
N ILE A 472 -21.15 38.71 -1.83
CA ILE A 472 -22.53 39.10 -1.45
C ILE A 472 -22.56 40.16 -0.35
N ILE A 473 -21.61 40.11 0.58
CA ILE A 473 -21.64 40.95 1.79
C ILE A 473 -20.96 42.31 1.54
N ILE A 474 -19.92 42.36 0.70
CA ILE A 474 -19.04 43.54 0.57
C ILE A 474 -19.29 44.34 -0.72
N ILE A 475 -19.83 43.71 -1.76
CA ILE A 475 -20.19 44.35 -3.03
C ILE A 475 -21.70 44.36 -3.16
#